data_AF-A0AAI8B3M3-F1
#
_entry.id   AF-A0AAI8B3M3-F1
#
_cell.length_a   1.000
_cell.length_b   1.000
_cell.length_c   1.000
_cell.angle_alpha   90.00
_cell.angle_beta   90.00
_cell.angle_gamma   90.00
#
_symmetry.space_group_name_H-M   'P 1'
#
loop_
_entity.id
_entity.type
_entity.pdbx_description
1 polymer ?
#
loop_
_entity_poly.entity_id
_entity_poly.type
_entity_poly.pdbx_seq_one_letter_code
_entity_poly.pdbx_strand_id
1 'polypeptide(L)'
;MNDNDVSQTESHAALLARIQGLESQVAQLKETLDVQVETSLRKQMFVPRFDIADAVDTHRFMSASTCGASDLLHPEYRRICARLGIEPRFHRKVWEWAFIIHKLEQAGMLAAGKRGLVFGVGRERLPAYFASRGVSVVATDAPEEIGEQAGWTKSFEHSSSRDQLRYPDIVSNEQFDRHVSYRICDMTAIDKTLTGFDFTWSSCCFEHLGSLEAGMQFVVDSVEQTLKDGGIACHTTEFNLSSNESTLDHGPVVFYRKRDILALVERLQDLGHEVQPFVVAPDSHYLDSYIDLPPYRQETHLKLLMAAHVVTSAGIVIRKNGLRDKRK
;
A
#
# COMPACT_ATOMS: atom_id res chain seq x y z
N MET A 1 6.90 64.65 -50.56
CA MET A 1 6.85 64.48 -49.10
C MET A 1 6.72 62.98 -48.90
N ASN A 2 7.82 62.32 -48.57
CA ASN A 2 7.92 60.87 -48.55
C ASN A 2 7.17 60.31 -47.34
N ASP A 3 6.42 59.25 -47.62
CA ASP A 3 5.67 58.44 -46.68
C ASP A 3 6.57 57.86 -45.57
N ASN A 4 6.03 57.98 -44.36
CA ASN A 4 6.38 57.18 -43.20
C ASN A 4 6.02 55.72 -43.48
N ASP A 5 7.00 54.86 -43.71
CA ASP A 5 6.84 53.44 -43.40
C ASP A 5 8.19 52.82 -43.04
N VAL A 6 8.63 53.08 -41.81
CA VAL A 6 9.74 52.33 -41.20
C VAL A 6 9.12 51.06 -40.61
N SER A 7 9.06 50.02 -41.43
CA SER A 7 8.84 48.63 -40.99
C SER A 7 9.86 48.29 -39.90
N GLN A 8 9.44 48.38 -38.63
CA GLN A 8 10.19 47.86 -37.49
C GLN A 8 10.10 46.34 -37.48
N THR A 9 10.89 45.69 -38.31
CA THR A 9 11.13 44.25 -38.21
C THR A 9 11.98 44.02 -36.96
N GLU A 10 11.37 43.54 -35.86
CA GLU A 10 12.10 43.08 -34.68
C GLU A 10 13.18 42.09 -35.13
N SER A 11 14.40 42.23 -34.62
CA SER A 11 15.46 41.29 -34.94
C SER A 11 15.09 39.90 -34.42
N HIS A 12 15.50 38.85 -35.13
CA HIS A 12 15.26 37.46 -34.72
C HIS A 12 15.74 37.19 -33.27
N ALA A 13 16.83 37.84 -32.85
CA ALA A 13 17.33 37.76 -31.48
C ALA A 13 16.40 38.41 -30.44
N ALA A 14 15.78 39.55 -30.78
CA ALA A 14 14.81 40.22 -29.90
C ALA A 14 13.52 39.39 -29.74
N LEU A 15 13.04 38.78 -30.83
CA LEU A 15 11.91 37.86 -30.81
C LEU A 15 12.18 36.63 -29.92
N LEU A 16 13.35 36.00 -30.06
CA LEU A 16 13.74 34.85 -29.23
C LEU A 16 13.83 35.20 -27.74
N ALA A 17 14.43 36.34 -27.39
CA ALA A 17 14.51 36.79 -26.00
C ALA A 17 13.12 37.05 -25.40
N ARG A 18 12.20 37.61 -26.20
CA ARG A 18 10.81 37.83 -25.78
C ARG A 18 10.04 36.53 -25.58
N ILE A 19 10.21 35.54 -26.48
CA ILE A 19 9.61 34.21 -26.34
C ILE A 19 10.11 33.55 -25.05
N GLN A 20 11.42 33.53 -24.81
CA GLN A 20 11.99 32.93 -23.60
C GLN A 20 11.52 33.64 -22.32
N GLY A 21 11.34 34.96 -22.37
CA GLY A 21 10.75 35.75 -21.28
C GLY A 21 9.29 35.37 -21.00
N LEU A 22 8.47 35.21 -22.06
CA LEU A 22 7.08 34.76 -21.94
C LEU A 22 6.98 33.31 -21.43
N GLU A 23 7.83 32.40 -21.91
CA GLU A 23 7.90 31.01 -21.42
C GLU A 23 8.22 30.97 -19.92
N SER A 24 9.18 31.78 -19.48
CA SER A 24 9.54 31.90 -18.06
C SER A 24 8.40 32.46 -17.22
N GLN A 25 7.70 33.49 -17.72
CA GLN A 25 6.52 34.05 -17.05
C GLN A 25 5.37 33.05 -16.97
N VAL A 26 5.11 32.27 -18.02
CA VAL A 26 4.09 31.23 -18.02
C VAL A 26 4.44 30.13 -17.02
N ALA A 27 5.70 29.71 -16.94
CA ALA A 27 6.15 28.74 -15.95
C ALA A 27 5.94 29.26 -14.51
N GLN A 28 6.33 30.51 -14.25
CA GLN A 28 6.15 31.15 -12.94
C GLN A 28 4.67 31.34 -12.56
N LEU A 29 3.83 31.72 -13.53
CA LEU A 29 2.39 31.86 -13.30
C LEU A 29 1.72 30.52 -13.00
N LYS A 30 2.13 29.44 -13.69
CA LYS A 30 1.66 28.08 -13.38
C LYS A 30 2.04 27.68 -11.96
N GLU A 31 3.31 27.84 -11.60
CA GLU A 31 3.80 27.54 -10.24
C GLU A 31 3.06 28.36 -9.18
N THR A 32 2.85 29.66 -9.42
CA THR A 32 2.11 30.53 -8.50
C THR A 32 0.65 30.12 -8.36
N LEU A 33 -0.01 29.78 -9.47
CA LEU A 33 -1.40 29.33 -9.48
C LEU A 33 -1.53 27.98 -8.73
N ASP A 34 -0.64 27.04 -8.99
CA ASP A 34 -0.62 25.74 -8.32
C ASP A 34 -0.49 25.93 -6.80
N VAL A 35 0.45 26.77 -6.33
CA VAL A 35 0.61 27.09 -4.90
C VAL A 35 -0.62 27.78 -4.32
N GLN A 36 -1.26 28.69 -5.06
CA GLN A 36 -2.47 29.39 -4.59
C GLN A 36 -3.68 28.47 -4.50
N VAL A 37 -3.90 27.61 -5.51
CA VAL A 37 -4.95 26.59 -5.52
C VAL A 37 -4.71 25.61 -4.37
N GLU A 38 -3.46 25.16 -4.19
CA GLU A 38 -3.05 24.27 -3.11
C GLU A 38 -3.37 24.86 -1.74
N THR A 39 -2.95 26.10 -1.50
CA THR A 39 -3.19 26.82 -0.25
C THR A 39 -4.69 27.00 0.03
N SER A 40 -5.47 27.27 -1.03
CA SER A 40 -6.91 27.47 -0.93
C SER A 40 -7.63 26.17 -0.60
N LEU A 41 -7.30 25.07 -1.28
CA LEU A 41 -7.84 23.74 -1.00
C LEU A 41 -7.50 23.29 0.42
N ARG A 42 -6.28 23.56 0.90
CA ARG A 42 -5.88 23.26 2.28
C ARG A 42 -6.72 24.00 3.32
N LYS A 43 -7.03 25.28 3.08
CA LYS A 43 -7.87 26.07 4.00
C LYS A 43 -9.33 25.62 4.00
N GLN A 44 -9.79 24.99 2.92
CA GLN A 44 -11.16 24.52 2.78
C GLN A 44 -11.37 23.09 3.32
N MET A 45 -10.31 22.29 3.42
CA MET A 45 -10.38 20.95 3.99
C MET A 45 -10.10 20.97 5.49
N PHE A 46 -11.13 20.72 6.29
CA PHE A 46 -10.94 20.40 7.70
C PHE A 46 -10.38 18.97 7.83
N VAL A 47 -9.29 18.77 8.56
CA VAL A 47 -8.80 17.42 8.90
C VAL A 47 -8.90 17.28 10.41
N PRO A 48 -9.66 16.30 10.92
CA PRO A 48 -9.87 16.15 12.35
C PRO A 48 -8.56 15.72 13.01
N ARG A 49 -8.25 16.27 14.17
CA ARG A 49 -7.06 15.85 14.90
C ARG A 49 -7.36 14.66 15.80
N PHE A 50 -6.48 13.65 15.77
CA PHE A 50 -6.65 12.42 16.56
C PHE A 50 -6.62 12.62 18.08
N ASP A 51 -6.00 13.70 18.57
CA ASP A 51 -5.93 14.08 19.99
C ASP A 51 -7.18 14.82 20.49
N ILE A 52 -8.00 15.36 19.58
CA ILE A 52 -9.22 16.11 19.91
C ILE A 52 -10.47 15.27 19.62
N ALA A 53 -10.47 14.51 18.52
CA ALA A 53 -11.66 13.77 18.08
C ALA A 53 -11.91 12.56 18.98
N ASP A 54 -13.00 12.60 19.76
CA ASP A 54 -13.53 11.44 20.44
C ASP A 54 -13.94 10.40 19.40
N ALA A 55 -13.42 9.19 19.57
CA ALA A 55 -13.75 8.08 18.69
C ALA A 55 -14.98 7.37 19.27
N VAL A 56 -16.10 7.40 18.55
CA VAL A 56 -17.30 6.66 18.92
C VAL A 56 -17.25 5.29 18.24
N ASP A 57 -17.27 4.22 19.02
CA ASP A 57 -17.29 2.83 18.55
C ASP A 57 -18.70 2.46 18.06
N THR A 58 -19.07 2.98 16.90
CA THR A 58 -20.38 2.72 16.28
C THR A 58 -20.34 1.67 15.17
N HIS A 59 -19.14 1.28 14.72
CA HIS A 59 -18.97 0.37 13.60
C HIS A 59 -17.83 -0.61 13.87
N ARG A 60 -17.96 -1.83 13.33
CA ARG A 60 -16.93 -2.86 13.44
C ARG A 60 -15.67 -2.40 12.70
N PHE A 61 -14.56 -2.30 13.42
CA PHE A 61 -13.26 -1.95 12.85
C PHE A 61 -12.87 -2.86 11.68
N MET A 62 -12.45 -2.25 10.56
CA MET A 62 -11.94 -2.94 9.37
C MET A 62 -12.86 -4.05 8.86
N SER A 63 -14.17 -3.75 8.86
CA SER A 63 -15.20 -4.64 8.29
C SER A 63 -15.20 -4.66 6.78
N ALA A 64 -14.74 -3.58 6.14
CA ALA A 64 -14.53 -3.52 4.71
C ALA A 64 -13.12 -4.00 4.34
N SER A 65 -12.95 -4.31 3.06
CA SER A 65 -11.70 -4.72 2.43
C SER A 65 -10.93 -3.55 1.83
N THR A 66 -11.47 -2.32 1.83
CA THR A 66 -10.77 -1.13 1.29
C THR A 66 -10.54 -0.08 2.38
N CYS A 67 -9.46 0.68 2.24
CA CYS A 67 -9.15 1.80 3.13
C CYS A 67 -10.27 2.83 3.12
N GLY A 68 -10.69 3.25 4.31
CA GLY A 68 -11.70 4.28 4.52
C GLY A 68 -11.44 5.06 5.80
N ALA A 69 -11.90 6.31 5.83
CA ALA A 69 -11.70 7.21 6.96
C ALA A 69 -12.34 6.68 8.26
N SER A 70 -13.42 5.91 8.15
CA SER A 70 -14.08 5.28 9.31
C SER A 70 -13.11 4.41 10.11
N ASP A 71 -12.29 3.59 9.43
CA ASP A 71 -11.27 2.76 10.08
C ASP A 71 -10.20 3.63 10.74
N LEU A 72 -9.72 4.67 10.06
CA LEU A 72 -8.68 5.55 10.59
C LEU A 72 -9.15 6.37 11.80
N LEU A 73 -10.45 6.68 11.86
CA LEU A 73 -11.06 7.37 12.99
C LEU A 73 -11.37 6.43 14.17
N HIS A 74 -11.43 5.11 13.93
CA HIS A 74 -11.74 4.12 14.95
C HIS A 74 -10.69 4.10 16.07
N PRO A 75 -11.07 3.95 17.36
CA PRO A 75 -10.11 3.97 18.47
C PRO A 75 -9.01 2.90 18.32
N GLU A 76 -9.38 1.77 17.72
CA GLU A 76 -8.47 0.65 17.56
C GLU A 76 -7.31 0.92 16.59
N TYR A 77 -7.52 1.78 15.59
CA TYR A 77 -6.45 2.23 14.72
C TYR A 77 -5.37 2.98 15.51
N ARG A 78 -5.77 3.89 16.42
CA ARG A 78 -4.84 4.60 17.30
C ARG A 78 -4.10 3.64 18.23
N ARG A 79 -4.79 2.64 18.77
CA ARG A 79 -4.18 1.61 19.61
C ARG A 79 -3.12 0.80 18.85
N ILE A 80 -3.35 0.51 17.57
CA ILE A 80 -2.36 -0.17 16.72
C ILE A 80 -1.18 0.76 16.42
N CYS A 81 -1.42 2.03 16.06
CA CYS A 81 -0.36 3.01 15.83
C CYS A 81 0.56 3.16 17.06
N ALA A 82 -0.01 3.24 18.26
CA ALA A 82 0.76 3.29 19.50
C ALA A 82 1.62 2.04 19.73
N ARG A 83 1.10 0.84 19.43
CA ARG A 83 1.88 -0.42 19.51
C ARG A 83 3.01 -0.48 18.48
N LEU A 84 2.80 0.16 17.34
CA LEU A 84 3.82 0.33 16.32
C LEU A 84 4.75 1.50 16.61
N GLY A 85 4.59 2.26 17.70
CA GLY A 85 5.42 3.43 18.02
C GLY A 85 5.35 4.56 16.97
N ILE A 86 4.21 4.70 16.28
CA ILE A 86 3.99 5.72 15.25
C ILE A 86 2.81 6.61 15.60
N GLU A 87 2.85 7.85 15.13
CA GLU A 87 1.70 8.75 15.19
C GLU A 87 0.62 8.33 14.18
N PRO A 88 -0.66 8.31 14.56
CA PRO A 88 -1.76 8.02 13.64
C PRO A 88 -1.82 9.08 12.54
N ARG A 89 -2.05 8.63 11.30
CA ARG A 89 -2.13 9.50 10.11
C ARG A 89 -3.33 9.11 9.26
N PHE A 90 -3.89 10.06 8.52
CA PHE A 90 -4.85 9.77 7.46
C PHE A 90 -4.12 9.23 6.24
N HIS A 91 -3.54 8.03 6.33
CA HIS A 91 -2.64 7.49 5.31
C HIS A 91 -2.87 5.99 5.07
N ARG A 92 -3.13 5.63 3.81
CA ARG A 92 -3.47 4.24 3.42
C ARG A 92 -2.38 3.21 3.76
N LYS A 93 -1.09 3.58 3.69
CA LYS A 93 0.00 2.67 4.10
C LYS A 93 -0.09 2.26 5.58
N VAL A 94 -0.48 3.19 6.46
CA VAL A 94 -0.66 2.87 7.88
C VAL A 94 -1.96 2.08 8.09
N TRP A 95 -2.98 2.33 7.26
CA TRP A 95 -4.18 1.48 7.23
C TRP A 95 -3.83 0.03 6.87
N GLU A 96 -2.98 -0.22 5.88
CA GLU A 96 -2.56 -1.57 5.48
C GLU A 96 -1.89 -2.33 6.62
N TRP A 97 -0.96 -1.68 7.31
CA TRP A 97 -0.30 -2.23 8.50
C TRP A 97 -1.29 -2.58 9.59
N ALA A 98 -2.23 -1.67 9.86
CA ALA A 98 -3.29 -1.92 10.83
C ALA A 98 -4.26 -3.03 10.39
N PHE A 99 -4.55 -3.14 9.10
CA PHE A 99 -5.37 -4.21 8.53
C PHE A 99 -4.72 -5.57 8.75
N ILE A 100 -3.43 -5.69 8.38
CA ILE A 100 -2.67 -6.93 8.57
C ILE A 100 -2.62 -7.32 10.05
N ILE A 101 -2.27 -6.38 10.94
CA ILE A 101 -2.23 -6.62 12.39
C ILE A 101 -3.61 -7.07 12.89
N HIS A 102 -4.66 -6.33 12.55
CA HIS A 102 -6.01 -6.61 13.04
C HIS A 102 -6.50 -7.99 12.60
N LYS A 103 -6.32 -8.35 11.33
CA LYS A 103 -6.79 -9.64 10.79
C LYS A 103 -5.98 -10.82 11.33
N LEU A 104 -4.66 -10.66 11.50
CA LEU A 104 -3.81 -11.69 12.10
C LEU A 104 -4.05 -11.85 13.60
N GLU A 105 -4.32 -10.76 14.34
CA GLU A 105 -4.73 -10.82 15.75
C GLU A 105 -6.07 -11.54 15.91
N GLN A 106 -7.07 -11.20 15.08
CA GLN A 106 -8.37 -11.90 15.07
C GLN A 106 -8.24 -13.40 14.80
N ALA A 107 -7.27 -13.80 13.97
CA ALA A 107 -7.00 -15.21 13.68
C ALA A 107 -6.12 -15.92 14.72
N GLY A 108 -5.65 -15.22 15.76
CA GLY A 108 -4.76 -15.79 16.79
C GLY A 108 -3.34 -16.08 16.30
N MET A 109 -2.89 -15.37 15.25
CA MET A 109 -1.57 -15.60 14.64
C MET A 109 -0.45 -14.79 15.28
N LEU A 110 -0.77 -13.70 15.99
CA LEU A 110 0.22 -12.87 16.68
C LEU A 110 0.47 -13.33 18.13
N ALA A 111 0.91 -14.58 18.26
CA ALA A 111 1.21 -15.22 19.54
C ALA A 111 2.59 -15.87 19.54
N ALA A 112 3.17 -16.03 20.74
CA ALA A 112 4.49 -16.62 20.90
C ALA A 112 4.57 -18.03 20.28
N GLY A 113 5.66 -18.30 19.57
CA GLY A 113 5.91 -19.59 18.91
C GLY A 113 5.26 -19.72 17.52
N LYS A 114 4.48 -18.74 17.07
CA LYS A 114 3.97 -18.70 15.68
C LYS A 114 5.07 -18.32 14.70
N ARG A 115 4.95 -18.79 13.45
CA ARG A 115 5.88 -18.50 12.35
C ARG A 115 5.19 -17.68 11.27
N GLY A 116 5.71 -16.48 11.02
CA GLY A 116 5.25 -15.56 9.98
C GLY A 116 6.24 -15.44 8.82
N LEU A 117 5.72 -15.22 7.61
CA LEU A 117 6.49 -14.92 6.40
C LEU A 117 6.00 -13.63 5.75
N VAL A 118 6.88 -12.66 5.52
CA VAL A 118 6.54 -11.44 4.75
C VAL A 118 7.24 -11.38 3.40
N PHE A 119 6.48 -10.94 2.41
CA PHE A 119 6.93 -10.67 1.05
C PHE A 119 6.95 -9.18 0.75
N GLY A 120 8.03 -8.69 0.13
CA GLY A 120 8.21 -7.27 -0.16
C GLY A 120 8.18 -6.43 1.12
N VAL A 121 9.01 -6.81 2.11
CA VAL A 121 8.96 -6.22 3.45
C VAL A 121 9.27 -4.71 3.44
N GLY A 122 10.10 -4.24 2.50
CA GLY A 122 10.58 -2.87 2.50
C GLY A 122 11.12 -2.52 3.88
N ARG A 123 10.66 -1.40 4.44
CA ARG A 123 11.07 -0.94 5.77
C ARG A 123 9.95 -0.94 6.80
N GLU A 124 8.93 -1.78 6.64
CA GLU A 124 7.80 -1.77 7.57
C GLU A 124 8.18 -2.23 8.99
N ARG A 125 7.39 -1.80 9.98
CA ARG A 125 7.64 -2.07 11.41
C ARG A 125 7.05 -3.39 11.91
N LEU A 126 6.28 -4.08 11.07
CA LEU A 126 5.52 -5.30 11.41
C LEU A 126 6.44 -6.45 11.88
N PRO A 127 7.57 -6.76 11.22
CA PRO A 127 8.49 -7.79 11.71
C PRO A 127 8.97 -7.56 13.14
N ALA A 128 9.34 -6.32 13.49
CA ALA A 128 9.76 -5.95 14.83
C ALA A 128 8.60 -6.06 15.84
N TYR A 129 7.41 -5.59 15.48
CA TYR A 129 6.22 -5.72 16.32
C TYR A 129 5.87 -7.20 16.56
N PHE A 130 5.87 -8.04 15.53
CA PHE A 130 5.57 -9.47 15.67
C PHE A 130 6.64 -10.19 16.51
N ALA A 131 7.92 -9.83 16.35
CA ALA A 131 9.00 -10.33 17.21
C ALA A 131 8.80 -9.96 18.69
N SER A 132 8.31 -8.75 18.99
CA SER A 132 7.96 -8.33 20.37
C SER A 132 6.87 -9.22 21.00
N ARG A 133 6.07 -9.90 20.16
CA ARG A 133 5.02 -10.85 20.55
C ARG A 133 5.52 -12.30 20.63
N GLY A 134 6.82 -12.54 20.39
CA GLY A 134 7.43 -13.86 20.37
C GLY A 134 7.15 -14.66 19.09
N VAL A 135 6.71 -14.00 18.02
CA VAL A 135 6.53 -14.61 16.69
C VAL A 135 7.88 -14.67 15.99
N SER A 136 8.22 -15.81 15.41
CA SER A 136 9.38 -15.92 14.52
C SER A 136 9.00 -15.49 13.10
N VAL A 137 9.65 -14.46 12.57
CA VAL A 137 9.40 -13.88 11.26
C VAL A 137 10.56 -14.17 10.32
N VAL A 138 10.23 -14.66 9.13
CA VAL A 138 11.14 -14.64 7.98
C VAL A 138 10.73 -13.46 7.11
N ALA A 139 11.59 -12.45 7.04
CA ALA A 139 11.39 -11.29 6.18
C ALA A 139 12.01 -11.50 4.81
N THR A 140 11.28 -11.15 3.76
CA THR A 140 11.78 -11.25 2.39
C THR A 140 11.55 -9.98 1.58
N ASP A 141 12.49 -9.70 0.71
CA ASP A 141 12.42 -8.62 -0.27
C ASP A 141 13.02 -9.07 -1.60
N ALA A 142 12.73 -8.32 -2.66
CA ALA A 142 13.22 -8.61 -3.99
C ALA A 142 14.75 -8.48 -4.06
N PRO A 143 15.40 -9.18 -5.01
CA PRO A 143 16.79 -8.92 -5.38
C PRO A 143 17.02 -7.44 -5.70
N GLU A 144 18.22 -6.93 -5.42
CA GLU A 144 18.57 -5.52 -5.63
C GLU A 144 18.38 -5.12 -7.10
N GLU A 145 18.67 -6.01 -8.04
CA GLU A 145 18.51 -5.78 -9.48
C GLU A 145 17.04 -5.57 -9.88
N ILE A 146 16.11 -6.30 -9.24
CA ILE A 146 14.67 -6.14 -9.45
C ILE A 146 14.19 -4.83 -8.81
N GLY A 147 14.66 -4.54 -7.58
CA GLY A 147 14.33 -3.32 -6.85
C GLY A 147 14.83 -2.03 -7.54
N GLU A 148 16.01 -2.08 -8.16
CA GLU A 148 16.56 -0.97 -8.95
C GLU A 148 15.78 -0.72 -10.24
N GLN A 149 15.42 -1.79 -10.96
CA GLN A 149 14.62 -1.69 -12.19
C GLN A 149 13.22 -1.12 -11.93
N ALA A 150 12.61 -1.48 -10.80
CA ALA A 150 11.29 -0.98 -10.40
C ALA A 150 11.35 0.40 -9.69
N GLY A 151 12.53 0.87 -9.30
CA GLY A 151 12.73 2.17 -8.65
C GLY A 151 12.53 2.20 -7.13
N TRP A 152 12.30 1.06 -6.47
CA TRP A 152 12.00 0.97 -5.03
C TRP A 152 13.18 1.35 -4.12
N THR A 153 14.41 1.21 -4.62
CA THR A 153 15.62 1.61 -3.88
C THR A 153 15.68 3.12 -3.63
N LYS A 154 15.04 3.92 -4.50
CA LYS A 154 14.99 5.40 -4.37
C LYS A 154 13.84 5.88 -3.48
N SER A 155 12.79 5.09 -3.29
CA SER A 155 11.59 5.43 -2.50
C SER A 155 11.59 4.90 -1.06
N PHE A 156 12.68 4.26 -0.61
CA PHE A 156 12.75 3.54 0.68
C PHE A 156 11.74 2.38 0.81
N GLU A 157 11.23 1.89 -0.32
CA GLU A 157 10.25 0.79 -0.40
C GLU A 157 10.92 -0.59 -0.48
N HIS A 158 12.25 -0.62 -0.45
CA HIS A 158 13.08 -1.83 -0.43
C HIS A 158 13.91 -1.91 0.85
N SER A 159 14.03 -3.10 1.42
CA SER A 159 15.10 -3.43 2.36
C SER A 159 16.13 -4.33 1.72
N SER A 160 17.39 -4.00 1.91
CA SER A 160 18.52 -4.83 1.51
C SER A 160 19.09 -5.66 2.65
N SER A 161 18.61 -5.49 3.90
CA SER A 161 19.15 -6.22 5.03
C SER A 161 18.22 -6.33 6.24
N ARG A 162 18.46 -7.37 7.04
CA ARG A 162 17.79 -7.59 8.33
C ARG A 162 17.87 -6.37 9.25
N ASP A 163 19.00 -5.67 9.26
CA ASP A 163 19.23 -4.57 10.21
C ASP A 163 18.37 -3.33 9.91
N GLN A 164 17.88 -3.17 8.67
CA GLN A 164 16.92 -2.10 8.33
C GLN A 164 15.52 -2.33 8.92
N LEU A 165 15.26 -3.52 9.46
CA LEU A 165 14.00 -3.88 10.13
C LEU A 165 14.10 -3.75 11.66
N ARG A 166 15.24 -3.26 12.19
CA ARG A 166 15.41 -3.05 13.62
C ARG A 166 14.71 -1.79 14.09
N TYR A 167 13.77 -1.98 15.01
CA TYR A 167 13.07 -0.89 15.70
C TYR A 167 13.20 -1.09 17.22
N PRO A 168 14.29 -0.57 17.84
CA PRO A 168 14.58 -0.76 19.27
C PRO A 168 13.54 -0.16 20.22
N ASP A 169 12.73 0.77 19.73
CA ASP A 169 11.60 1.35 20.44
C ASP A 169 10.37 0.41 20.50
N ILE A 170 10.37 -0.66 19.70
CA ILE A 170 9.32 -1.71 19.69
C ILE A 170 9.79 -3.00 20.37
N VAL A 171 11.01 -3.44 20.09
CA VAL A 171 11.53 -4.74 20.52
C VAL A 171 13.02 -4.65 20.84
N SER A 172 13.49 -5.33 21.88
CA SER A 172 14.91 -5.35 22.20
C SER A 172 15.71 -6.02 21.07
N ASN A 173 16.96 -5.60 20.87
CA ASN A 173 17.84 -6.21 19.86
C ASN A 173 17.97 -7.73 20.06
N GLU A 174 18.06 -8.20 21.32
CA GLU A 174 18.14 -9.63 21.62
C GLU A 174 16.89 -10.39 21.15
N GLN A 175 15.69 -9.86 21.43
CA GLN A 175 14.45 -10.48 20.98
C GLN A 175 14.32 -10.43 19.46
N PHE A 176 14.69 -9.31 18.85
CA PHE A 176 14.70 -9.17 17.39
C PHE A 176 15.63 -10.20 16.74
N ASP A 177 16.87 -10.33 17.22
CA ASP A 177 17.86 -11.29 16.71
C ASP A 177 17.40 -12.74 16.84
N ARG A 178 16.64 -13.06 17.89
CA ARG A 178 16.08 -14.40 18.10
C ARG A 178 14.92 -14.72 17.16
N HIS A 179 14.14 -13.71 16.80
CA HIS A 179 12.85 -13.92 16.14
C HIS A 179 12.82 -13.51 14.66
N VAL A 180 13.69 -12.62 14.20
CA VAL A 180 13.68 -12.11 12.83
C VAL A 180 14.87 -12.62 12.05
N SER A 181 14.59 -13.27 10.93
CA SER A 181 15.57 -13.56 9.88
C SER A 181 15.19 -12.86 8.58
N TYR A 182 16.16 -12.72 7.68
CA TYR A 182 15.98 -12.05 6.40
C TYR A 182 16.54 -12.92 5.27
N ARG A 183 15.89 -12.91 4.13
CA ARG A 183 16.42 -13.47 2.88
C ARG A 183 15.82 -12.80 1.65
N ILE A 184 16.54 -12.85 0.55
CA ILE A 184 16.02 -12.42 -0.76
C ILE A 184 14.98 -13.45 -1.25
N CYS A 185 13.89 -12.97 -1.86
CA CYS A 185 12.88 -13.82 -2.48
C CYS A 185 12.30 -13.13 -3.72
N ASP A 186 12.24 -13.87 -4.84
CA ASP A 186 11.43 -13.51 -5.99
C ASP A 186 9.99 -13.99 -5.75
N MET A 187 9.03 -13.07 -5.76
CA MET A 187 7.61 -13.38 -5.54
C MET A 187 6.97 -14.14 -6.71
N THR A 188 7.58 -14.11 -7.90
CA THR A 188 7.14 -14.87 -9.07
C THR A 188 7.73 -16.28 -9.12
N ALA A 189 8.70 -16.57 -8.24
CA ALA A 189 9.40 -17.84 -8.15
C ALA A 189 9.77 -18.15 -6.69
N ILE A 190 8.76 -18.29 -5.82
CA ILE A 190 8.94 -18.51 -4.38
C ILE A 190 9.81 -19.75 -4.13
N ASP A 191 10.89 -19.58 -3.37
CA ASP A 191 11.80 -20.67 -2.99
C ASP A 191 11.03 -21.77 -2.22
N LYS A 192 11.13 -23.02 -2.66
CA LYS A 192 10.42 -24.17 -2.07
C LYS A 192 10.75 -24.44 -0.60
N THR A 193 11.84 -23.87 -0.07
CA THR A 193 12.21 -23.91 1.35
C THR A 193 11.38 -22.93 2.21
N LEU A 194 10.67 -21.97 1.60
CA LEU A 194 9.69 -21.11 2.25
C LEU A 194 8.41 -21.90 2.55
N THR A 195 8.45 -22.81 3.52
CA THR A 195 7.26 -23.61 3.88
C THR A 195 7.06 -23.78 5.40
N GLY A 196 5.85 -24.20 5.76
CA GLY A 196 5.47 -24.49 7.14
C GLY A 196 5.25 -23.23 7.98
N PHE A 197 4.72 -22.16 7.40
CA PHE A 197 4.35 -20.94 8.12
C PHE A 197 2.92 -21.02 8.66
N ASP A 198 2.69 -20.40 9.82
CA ASP A 198 1.34 -20.26 10.39
C ASP A 198 0.60 -19.11 9.71
N PHE A 199 1.33 -18.10 9.22
CA PHE A 199 0.76 -17.04 8.42
C PHE A 199 1.78 -16.40 7.47
N THR A 200 1.28 -15.75 6.43
CA THR A 200 2.05 -14.91 5.52
C THR A 200 1.34 -13.59 5.27
N TRP A 201 2.10 -12.54 4.95
CA TRP A 201 1.52 -11.26 4.58
C TRP A 201 2.37 -10.53 3.54
N SER A 202 1.74 -9.52 2.93
CA SER A 202 2.42 -8.53 2.12
C SER A 202 1.64 -7.22 2.15
N SER A 203 2.34 -6.08 2.09
CA SER A 203 1.73 -4.75 2.20
C SER A 203 2.02 -3.92 0.95
N CYS A 204 1.08 -3.84 0.00
CA CYS A 204 1.20 -3.09 -1.26
C CYS A 204 2.50 -3.45 -1.99
N CYS A 205 2.56 -4.66 -2.56
CA CYS A 205 3.72 -5.07 -3.35
C CYS A 205 3.39 -5.96 -4.54
N PHE A 206 2.30 -6.74 -4.50
CA PHE A 206 1.98 -7.67 -5.58
C PHE A 206 1.37 -6.99 -6.83
N GLU A 207 0.99 -5.73 -6.71
CA GLU A 207 0.68 -4.83 -7.84
C GLU A 207 1.90 -4.49 -8.68
N HIS A 208 3.12 -4.74 -8.20
CA HIS A 208 4.33 -4.41 -8.94
C HIS A 208 4.96 -5.60 -9.67
N LEU A 209 4.25 -6.73 -9.77
CA LEU A 209 4.76 -7.94 -10.44
C LEU A 209 4.57 -7.93 -11.95
N GLY A 210 4.42 -6.75 -12.57
CA GLY A 210 4.37 -6.59 -14.02
C GLY A 210 3.00 -6.76 -14.67
N SER A 211 2.09 -7.53 -14.07
CA SER A 211 0.73 -7.75 -14.58
C SER A 211 -0.26 -8.13 -13.46
N LEU A 212 -1.56 -7.97 -13.71
CA LEU A 212 -2.61 -8.45 -12.79
C LEU A 212 -2.48 -9.96 -12.51
N GLU A 213 -2.24 -10.78 -13.55
CA GLU A 213 -2.14 -12.24 -13.38
C GLU A 213 -0.92 -12.63 -12.53
N ALA A 214 0.23 -12.00 -12.74
CA ALA A 214 1.43 -12.30 -11.95
C ALA A 214 1.22 -12.03 -10.44
N GLY A 215 0.54 -10.93 -10.09
CA GLY A 215 0.21 -10.65 -8.69
C GLY A 215 -0.86 -11.58 -8.12
N MET A 216 -1.90 -11.93 -8.90
CA MET A 216 -2.90 -12.93 -8.47
C MET A 216 -2.26 -14.31 -8.27
N GLN A 217 -1.37 -14.71 -9.17
CA GLN A 217 -0.63 -15.97 -9.08
C GLN A 217 0.26 -15.99 -7.84
N PHE A 218 0.95 -14.89 -7.53
CA PHE A 218 1.70 -14.76 -6.28
C PHE A 218 0.81 -15.01 -5.05
N VAL A 219 -0.40 -14.46 -4.99
CA VAL A 219 -1.32 -14.67 -3.85
C VAL A 219 -1.72 -16.15 -3.73
N VAL A 220 -1.92 -16.84 -4.85
CA VAL A 220 -2.18 -18.29 -4.84
C VAL A 220 -0.96 -19.06 -4.34
N ASP A 221 0.22 -18.75 -4.85
CA ASP A 221 1.47 -19.43 -4.50
C ASP A 221 1.89 -19.18 -3.05
N SER A 222 1.66 -17.97 -2.52
CA SER A 222 1.92 -17.65 -1.11
C SER A 222 1.10 -18.56 -0.19
N VAL A 223 -0.15 -18.83 -0.54
CA VAL A 223 -1.04 -19.73 0.22
C VAL A 223 -0.59 -21.18 0.04
N GLU A 224 -0.48 -21.65 -1.20
CA GLU A 224 -0.29 -23.06 -1.51
C GLU A 224 1.10 -23.57 -1.14
N GLN A 225 2.15 -22.77 -1.37
CA GLN A 225 3.52 -23.22 -1.20
C GLN A 225 4.05 -22.98 0.23
N THR A 226 3.57 -21.93 0.92
CA THR A 226 4.21 -21.47 2.16
C THR A 226 3.47 -21.80 3.44
N LEU A 227 2.14 -21.84 3.40
CA LEU A 227 1.33 -22.03 4.60
C LEU A 227 1.14 -23.50 4.96
N LYS A 228 1.08 -23.77 6.26
CA LYS A 228 0.47 -25.00 6.80
C LYS A 228 -1.05 -24.96 6.59
N ASP A 229 -1.68 -26.13 6.68
CA ASP A 229 -3.13 -26.22 6.79
C ASP A 229 -3.63 -25.43 8.02
N GLY A 230 -4.69 -24.66 7.81
CA GLY A 230 -5.23 -23.73 8.79
C GLY A 230 -4.49 -22.38 8.88
N GLY A 231 -3.37 -22.22 8.17
CA GLY A 231 -2.59 -20.99 8.12
C GLY A 231 -3.31 -19.84 7.42
N ILE A 232 -2.86 -18.61 7.66
CA ILE A 232 -3.50 -17.38 7.15
C ILE A 232 -2.59 -16.61 6.20
N ALA A 233 -3.09 -16.27 5.01
CA ALA A 233 -2.50 -15.24 4.17
C ALA A 233 -3.29 -13.94 4.34
N CYS A 234 -2.58 -12.82 4.51
CA CYS A 234 -3.19 -11.49 4.58
C CYS A 234 -2.40 -10.52 3.69
N HIS A 235 -2.97 -10.13 2.56
CA HIS A 235 -2.27 -9.29 1.58
C HIS A 235 -3.02 -7.99 1.36
N THR A 236 -2.29 -6.89 1.14
CA THR A 236 -2.87 -5.63 0.66
C THR A 236 -2.27 -5.20 -0.68
N THR A 237 -3.02 -4.41 -1.45
CA THR A 237 -2.64 -3.96 -2.80
C THR A 237 -3.34 -2.67 -3.23
N GLU A 238 -2.93 -2.14 -4.38
CA GLU A 238 -3.58 -1.05 -5.10
C GLU A 238 -4.92 -1.48 -5.73
N PHE A 239 -5.98 -0.77 -5.36
CA PHE A 239 -7.34 -1.04 -5.81
C PHE A 239 -7.93 0.14 -6.58
N ASN A 240 -8.48 -0.14 -7.75
CA ASN A 240 -9.11 0.84 -8.63
C ASN A 240 -10.54 1.15 -8.16
N LEU A 241 -10.76 2.38 -7.71
CA LEU A 241 -12.09 2.89 -7.31
C LEU A 241 -12.85 3.53 -8.47
N SER A 242 -12.17 3.92 -9.54
CA SER A 242 -12.77 4.66 -10.65
C SER A 242 -13.51 3.78 -11.66
N SER A 243 -13.13 2.51 -11.77
CA SER A 243 -13.62 1.66 -12.86
C SER A 243 -13.50 0.17 -12.54
N ASN A 244 -14.51 -0.59 -12.96
CA ASN A 244 -14.46 -2.06 -12.96
C ASN A 244 -14.14 -2.65 -14.35
N GLU A 245 -13.80 -1.80 -15.32
CA GLU A 245 -13.53 -2.18 -16.73
C GLU A 245 -12.13 -1.73 -17.16
N SER A 246 -11.91 -0.43 -17.28
CA SER A 246 -10.61 0.18 -17.54
C SER A 246 -9.72 0.13 -16.28
N THR A 247 -8.47 -0.28 -16.45
CA THR A 247 -7.43 -0.22 -15.42
C THR A 247 -6.04 -0.24 -16.06
N LEU A 248 -5.00 -0.01 -15.26
CA LEU A 248 -3.62 -0.31 -15.64
C LEU A 248 -3.35 -1.78 -15.30
N ASP A 249 -3.33 -2.66 -16.30
CA ASP A 249 -3.26 -4.11 -16.11
C ASP A 249 -1.86 -4.72 -16.37
N HIS A 250 -0.95 -3.91 -16.91
CA HIS A 250 0.45 -4.25 -17.14
C HIS A 250 1.35 -3.04 -16.88
N GLY A 251 2.59 -3.31 -16.47
CA GLY A 251 3.61 -2.28 -16.25
C GLY A 251 4.25 -2.36 -14.87
N PRO A 252 4.98 -1.31 -14.45
CA PRO A 252 5.68 -1.29 -13.16
C PRO A 252 4.73 -1.28 -11.95
N VAL A 253 3.47 -0.92 -12.16
CA VAL A 253 2.39 -1.02 -11.17
C VAL A 253 1.10 -1.34 -11.92
N VAL A 254 0.24 -2.16 -11.33
CA VAL A 254 -1.10 -2.47 -11.83
C VAL A 254 -2.15 -2.11 -10.78
N PHE A 255 -3.39 -1.85 -11.20
CA PHE A 255 -4.46 -1.53 -10.27
C PHE A 255 -5.57 -2.57 -10.38
N TYR A 256 -5.86 -3.27 -9.28
CA TYR A 256 -6.87 -4.32 -9.30
C TYR A 256 -8.27 -3.72 -9.32
N ARG A 257 -9.11 -4.21 -10.23
CA ARG A 257 -10.53 -3.90 -10.25
C ARG A 257 -11.27 -4.84 -9.30
N LYS A 258 -12.51 -4.51 -8.96
CA LYS A 258 -13.38 -5.40 -8.18
C LYS A 258 -13.51 -6.78 -8.83
N ARG A 259 -13.67 -6.85 -10.16
CA ARG A 259 -13.77 -8.11 -10.90
C ARG A 259 -12.51 -8.98 -10.81
N ASP A 260 -11.33 -8.37 -10.78
CA ASP A 260 -10.07 -9.11 -10.73
C ASP A 260 -9.90 -9.75 -9.35
N ILE A 261 -10.18 -8.98 -8.28
CA ILE A 261 -10.15 -9.52 -6.91
C ILE A 261 -11.21 -10.60 -6.72
N LEU A 262 -12.42 -10.43 -7.26
CA LEU A 262 -13.46 -11.47 -7.17
C LEU A 262 -13.08 -12.74 -7.93
N ALA A 263 -12.41 -12.62 -9.09
CA ALA A 263 -11.88 -13.77 -9.81
C ALA A 263 -10.77 -14.49 -9.02
N LEU A 264 -9.89 -13.75 -8.34
CA LEU A 264 -8.90 -14.32 -7.42
C LEU A 264 -9.57 -15.04 -6.24
N VAL A 265 -10.61 -14.44 -5.65
CA VAL A 265 -11.40 -15.06 -4.57
C VAL A 265 -12.01 -16.38 -5.03
N GLU A 266 -12.66 -16.40 -6.20
CA GLU A 266 -13.24 -17.61 -6.79
C GLU A 266 -12.18 -18.68 -7.02
N ARG A 267 -11.04 -18.31 -7.63
CA ARG A 267 -9.90 -19.22 -7.86
C ARG A 267 -9.40 -19.87 -6.57
N LEU A 268 -9.24 -19.09 -5.49
CA LEU A 268 -8.80 -19.61 -4.19
C LEU A 268 -9.86 -20.51 -3.53
N GLN A 269 -11.14 -20.20 -3.72
CA GLN A 269 -12.24 -21.03 -3.24
C GLN A 269 -12.34 -22.35 -4.00
N ASP A 270 -12.09 -22.36 -5.31
CA ASP A 270 -12.04 -23.57 -6.14
C ASP A 270 -10.90 -24.51 -5.74
N LEU A 271 -9.78 -23.94 -5.30
CA LEU A 271 -8.67 -24.66 -4.66
C LEU A 271 -9.03 -25.19 -3.26
N GLY A 272 -10.19 -24.80 -2.71
CA GLY A 272 -10.76 -25.31 -1.47
C GLY A 272 -10.49 -24.44 -0.24
N HIS A 273 -9.86 -23.28 -0.40
CA HIS A 273 -9.54 -22.37 0.68
C HIS A 273 -10.74 -21.52 1.13
N GLU A 274 -10.67 -21.03 2.36
CA GLU A 274 -11.65 -20.08 2.88
C GLU A 274 -11.14 -18.65 2.67
N VAL A 275 -11.89 -17.83 1.93
CA VAL A 275 -11.55 -16.43 1.69
C VAL A 275 -12.57 -15.55 2.37
N GLN A 276 -12.13 -14.54 3.12
CA GLN A 276 -13.05 -13.55 3.70
C GLN A 276 -13.79 -12.80 2.57
N PRO A 277 -15.08 -12.45 2.74
CA PRO A 277 -15.81 -11.68 1.74
C PRO A 277 -15.07 -10.39 1.38
N PHE A 278 -14.92 -10.13 0.08
CA PHE A 278 -14.32 -8.89 -0.40
C PHE A 278 -15.38 -7.77 -0.48
N VAL A 279 -15.33 -6.83 0.45
CA VAL A 279 -16.33 -5.77 0.62
C VAL A 279 -15.68 -4.41 0.37
N VAL A 280 -16.10 -3.70 -0.67
CA VAL A 280 -15.66 -2.31 -0.89
C VAL A 280 -16.40 -1.41 0.10
N ALA A 281 -15.67 -0.58 0.85
CA ALA A 281 -16.23 0.31 1.85
C ALA A 281 -17.22 1.30 1.21
N PRO A 282 -18.35 1.63 1.87
CA PRO A 282 -19.11 2.78 1.48
C PRO A 282 -18.32 4.04 1.84
N ASP A 283 -18.05 4.90 0.86
CA ASP A 283 -17.49 6.22 1.09
C ASP A 283 -18.47 7.03 1.94
N SER A 284 -18.19 7.11 3.24
CA SER A 284 -19.17 7.53 4.25
C SER A 284 -18.72 8.75 5.05
N HIS A 285 -17.47 9.17 4.88
CA HIS A 285 -16.92 10.38 5.47
C HIS A 285 -16.39 11.33 4.38
N TYR A 286 -16.40 12.64 4.62
CA TYR A 286 -15.95 13.62 3.61
C TYR A 286 -14.47 13.46 3.24
N LEU A 287 -13.65 12.91 4.15
CA LEU A 287 -12.25 12.58 3.86
C LEU A 287 -12.11 11.48 2.80
N ASP A 288 -13.11 10.61 2.65
CA ASP A 288 -13.13 9.61 1.58
C ASP A 288 -13.41 10.25 0.20
N SER A 289 -13.87 11.50 0.16
CA SER A 289 -14.05 12.25 -1.08
C SER A 289 -12.81 13.06 -1.48
N TYR A 290 -11.80 13.15 -0.62
CA TYR A 290 -10.54 13.81 -0.95
C TYR A 290 -9.65 12.88 -1.80
N ILE A 291 -9.26 13.37 -2.97
CA ILE A 291 -8.35 12.67 -3.88
C ILE A 291 -7.03 13.42 -3.87
N ASP A 292 -5.98 12.73 -3.46
CA ASP A 292 -4.64 13.28 -3.44
C ASP A 292 -4.03 13.29 -4.85
N LEU A 293 -3.48 14.43 -5.26
CA LEU A 293 -2.96 14.66 -6.61
C LEU A 293 -1.43 14.86 -6.55
N PRO A 294 -0.68 14.52 -7.63
CA PRO A 294 0.73 14.86 -7.71
C PRO A 294 0.99 16.38 -7.51
N PRO A 295 2.05 16.78 -6.80
CA PRO A 295 3.00 15.96 -6.05
C PRO A 295 2.39 15.51 -4.71
N TYR A 296 2.05 14.21 -4.62
CA TYR A 296 1.22 13.64 -3.54
C TYR A 296 1.57 14.15 -2.14
N ARG A 297 0.53 14.37 -1.34
CA ARG A 297 0.66 14.87 0.02
C ARG A 297 0.80 13.73 1.01
N GLN A 298 1.62 13.96 2.03
CA GLN A 298 1.83 13.00 3.11
C GLN A 298 0.74 13.10 4.20
N GLU A 299 -0.01 14.19 4.32
CA GLU A 299 -0.91 14.41 5.46
C GLU A 299 -2.27 13.67 5.34
N THR A 300 -2.99 13.79 4.21
CA THR A 300 -4.25 13.08 3.93
C THR A 300 -4.11 12.33 2.61
N HIS A 301 -3.99 11.01 2.68
CA HIS A 301 -3.58 10.13 1.60
C HIS A 301 -4.33 8.78 1.67
N LEU A 302 -5.66 8.86 1.69
CA LEU A 302 -6.55 7.69 1.66
C LEU A 302 -6.77 7.21 0.22
N LYS A 303 -6.96 8.16 -0.69
CA LYS A 303 -7.17 7.96 -2.11
C LYS A 303 -6.28 8.90 -2.89
N LEU A 304 -5.76 8.42 -4.00
CA LEU A 304 -4.89 9.21 -4.86
C LEU A 304 -5.25 9.00 -6.31
N LEU A 305 -5.00 10.03 -7.12
CA LEU A 305 -5.09 9.92 -8.58
C LEU A 305 -3.75 9.42 -9.11
N MET A 306 -3.71 8.16 -9.54
CA MET A 306 -2.57 7.58 -10.24
C MET A 306 -2.92 7.30 -11.69
N ALA A 307 -2.11 7.79 -12.62
CA ALA A 307 -2.41 7.79 -14.04
C ALA A 307 -3.81 8.42 -14.31
N ALA A 308 -4.80 7.61 -14.67
CA ALA A 308 -6.18 8.04 -14.93
C ALA A 308 -7.19 7.47 -13.92
N HIS A 309 -6.73 6.89 -12.82
CA HIS A 309 -7.58 6.17 -11.87
C HIS A 309 -7.41 6.70 -10.45
N VAL A 310 -8.53 6.89 -9.76
CA VAL A 310 -8.56 7.02 -8.32
C VAL A 310 -8.34 5.64 -7.72
N VAL A 311 -7.31 5.52 -6.91
CA VAL A 311 -6.91 4.27 -6.27
C VAL A 311 -6.84 4.40 -4.76
N THR A 312 -6.99 3.27 -4.08
CA THR A 312 -6.80 3.15 -2.63
C THR A 312 -6.21 1.78 -2.31
N SER A 313 -5.87 1.54 -1.05
CA SER A 313 -5.41 0.22 -0.61
C SER A 313 -6.61 -0.71 -0.35
N ALA A 314 -6.50 -1.97 -0.78
CA ALA A 314 -7.44 -3.03 -0.45
C ALA A 314 -6.73 -4.24 0.16
N GLY A 315 -7.43 -4.99 1.01
CA GLY A 315 -6.93 -6.16 1.71
C GLY A 315 -7.75 -7.42 1.41
N ILE A 316 -7.05 -8.56 1.29
CA ILE A 316 -7.62 -9.90 1.13
C ILE A 316 -7.06 -10.82 2.22
N VAL A 317 -7.92 -11.66 2.79
CA VAL A 317 -7.56 -12.62 3.85
C VAL A 317 -8.01 -14.00 3.46
N ILE A 318 -7.06 -14.94 3.44
CA ILE A 318 -7.26 -16.32 3.02
C ILE A 318 -6.85 -17.23 4.18
N ARG A 319 -7.67 -18.22 4.51
CA ARG A 319 -7.29 -19.36 5.34
C ARG A 319 -7.07 -20.56 4.44
N LYS A 320 -5.85 -21.11 4.48
CA LYS A 320 -5.54 -22.36 3.80
C LYS A 320 -6.32 -23.49 4.45
N ASN A 321 -7.15 -24.14 3.67
CA ASN A 321 -7.68 -25.45 4.03
C ASN A 321 -6.83 -26.50 3.34
N GLY A 322 -6.37 -27.50 4.10
CA GLY A 322 -5.74 -28.67 3.51
C GLY A 322 -6.67 -29.36 2.53
N LEU A 323 -6.10 -30.15 1.62
CA LEU A 323 -6.86 -30.97 0.68
C LEU A 323 -7.90 -31.80 1.45
N ARG A 324 -9.16 -31.34 1.45
CA ARG A 324 -10.27 -32.19 1.86
C ARG A 324 -10.28 -33.33 0.85
N ASP A 325 -10.09 -34.57 1.31
CA ASP A 325 -10.29 -35.75 0.48
C ASP A 325 -11.73 -35.63 -0.08
N LYS A 326 -11.88 -35.26 -1.36
CA LYS A 326 -13.18 -35.04 -2.04
C LYS A 326 -13.91 -36.38 -2.27
N ARG A 327 -13.72 -37.34 -1.37
CA ARG A 327 -14.37 -38.65 -1.31
C ARG A 327 -15.24 -38.71 -0.06
N LYS A 328 -16.32 -37.94 -0.04
CA LYS A 328 -17.54 -38.28 0.70
C LYS A 328 -18.76 -37.79 -0.06
#